data_AF-A0A2G2D1B1-F1
#
_entry.id   AF-A0A2G2D1B1-F1
#
_cell.length_a   1.000
_cell.length_b   1.000
_cell.length_c   1.000
_cell.angle_alpha   90.00
_cell.angle_beta   90.00
_cell.angle_gamma   90.00
#
_symmetry.space_group_name_H-M   'P 1'
#
loop_
_entity.id
_entity.type
_entity.pdbx_description
1 polymer ?
#
loop_
_entity_poly.entity_id
_entity_poly.type
_entity_poly.pdbx_seq_one_letter_code
_entity_poly.pdbx_strand_id
1 'polypeptide(L)'
;MTKLTHPILIGVVGAAQGIRGEVRVKPFTEDPMAIAEYGALYTSDGRRFEILDHRFAKTVVVVRFRGINDRNAAEALKGLELFIDRSSLDDEELEEGEYFHADLEGLEAWDAEGQFWGEVSGVLDFGGGDLLELREDGKKPVVIPFTLAAVPHVDLEAGRILVDPLAAGLIDTGEDEEGPEDGGNEDGGEDDR
;
A
#
# COMPACT_ATOMS: atom_id res chain seq x y z
N MET A 1 13.16 -15.66 19.68
CA MET A 1 13.10 -14.28 20.20
C MET A 1 13.13 -13.39 18.97
N THR A 2 11.96 -12.94 18.50
CA THR A 2 11.87 -12.07 17.34
C THR A 2 12.34 -10.69 17.77
N LYS A 3 13.43 -10.20 17.19
CA LYS A 3 13.99 -8.90 17.51
C LYS A 3 13.28 -7.89 16.61
N LEU A 4 12.52 -6.97 17.21
CA LEU A 4 11.87 -5.89 16.48
C LEU A 4 12.96 -5.00 15.85
N THR A 5 12.93 -4.84 14.54
CA THR A 5 13.91 -4.08 13.77
C THR A 5 13.53 -2.60 13.77
N HIS A 6 12.23 -2.30 13.73
CA HIS A 6 11.66 -0.95 13.77
C HIS A 6 10.35 -0.94 14.57
N PRO A 7 10.40 -1.00 15.91
CA PRO A 7 9.21 -1.08 16.74
C PRO A 7 8.42 0.24 16.73
N ILE A 8 7.14 0.17 16.35
CA ILE A 8 6.19 1.28 16.42
C ILE A 8 5.24 1.03 17.59
N LEU A 9 5.19 1.97 18.53
CA LEU A 9 4.27 1.90 19.67
C LEU A 9 2.85 2.24 19.23
N ILE A 10 1.95 1.26 19.24
CA ILE A 10 0.56 1.45 18.78
C ILE A 10 -0.44 1.53 19.92
N GLY A 11 -0.07 1.14 21.14
CA GLY A 11 -0.96 1.27 22.28
C GLY A 11 -0.39 0.77 23.59
N VAL A 12 -1.12 1.05 24.67
CA VAL A 12 -0.74 0.64 26.04
C VAL A 12 -1.91 -0.07 26.69
N VAL A 13 -1.63 -1.25 27.26
CA VAL A 13 -2.59 -2.02 28.04
C VAL A 13 -2.87 -1.32 29.37
N GLY A 14 -4.13 -1.02 29.60
CA GLY A 14 -4.68 -0.45 30.81
C GLY A 14 -5.26 -1.51 31.75
N ALA A 15 -6.35 -1.15 32.42
CA ALA A 15 -6.98 -2.03 33.41
C ALA A 15 -7.70 -3.22 32.76
N ALA A 16 -7.73 -4.35 33.48
CA ALA A 16 -8.58 -5.49 33.13
C ALA A 16 -10.06 -5.07 33.09
N GLN A 17 -10.80 -5.70 32.20
CA GLN A 17 -12.22 -5.50 31.98
C GLN A 17 -12.94 -6.84 32.21
N GLY A 18 -13.84 -6.88 33.18
CA GLY A 18 -14.60 -8.08 33.50
C GLY A 18 -13.74 -9.24 34.05
N ILE A 19 -14.23 -10.47 33.87
CA ILE A 19 -13.61 -11.69 34.41
C ILE A 19 -13.07 -12.65 33.34
N ARG A 20 -13.34 -12.36 32.06
CA ARG A 20 -13.03 -13.25 30.91
C ARG A 20 -11.64 -12.97 30.30
N GLY A 21 -10.77 -12.29 31.03
CA GLY A 21 -9.42 -11.93 30.56
C GLY A 21 -9.37 -10.77 29.57
N GLU A 22 -10.43 -9.96 29.47
CA GLU A 22 -10.40 -8.77 28.61
C GLU A 22 -9.58 -7.64 29.27
N VAL A 23 -8.94 -6.81 28.46
CA VAL A 23 -8.18 -5.65 28.92
C VAL A 23 -8.60 -4.41 28.14
N ARG A 24 -8.50 -3.24 28.77
CA ARG A 24 -8.64 -1.96 28.07
C ARG A 24 -7.29 -1.62 27.47
N VAL A 25 -7.23 -1.32 26.19
CA VAL A 25 -6.05 -0.81 25.51
C VAL A 25 -6.31 0.64 25.15
N LYS A 26 -5.35 1.51 25.44
CA LYS A 26 -5.34 2.87 24.95
C LYS A 26 -4.55 2.87 23.64
N PRO A 27 -5.22 2.97 22.48
CA PRO A 27 -4.51 3.05 21.20
C PRO A 27 -3.86 4.43 21.04
N PHE A 28 -2.79 4.47 20.25
CA PHE A 28 -2.14 5.67 19.76
C PHE A 28 -2.25 5.83 18.24
N THR A 29 -3.04 4.96 17.60
CA THR A 29 -3.40 4.99 16.19
C THR A 29 -4.46 6.06 15.93
N GLU A 30 -4.53 6.56 14.69
CA GLU A 30 -5.52 7.57 14.29
C GLU A 30 -6.95 7.03 14.37
N ASP A 31 -7.17 5.80 13.89
CA ASP A 31 -8.34 5.00 14.24
C ASP A 31 -8.02 4.02 15.38
N PRO A 32 -8.68 4.17 16.56
CA PRO A 32 -8.62 3.21 17.65
C PRO A 32 -8.88 1.75 17.26
N MET A 33 -9.81 1.48 16.32
CA MET A 33 -10.18 0.09 15.99
C MET A 33 -9.14 -0.62 15.12
N ALA A 34 -8.36 0.12 14.34
CA ALA A 34 -7.29 -0.41 13.50
C ALA A 34 -6.20 -1.18 14.26
N ILE A 35 -6.16 -1.07 15.59
CA ILE A 35 -5.25 -1.84 16.44
C ILE A 35 -5.34 -3.37 16.22
N ALA A 36 -6.49 -3.87 15.78
CA ALA A 36 -6.70 -5.28 15.50
C ALA A 36 -6.37 -5.69 14.06
N GLU A 37 -6.27 -4.71 13.15
CA GLU A 37 -5.94 -4.92 11.74
C GLU A 37 -4.44 -5.19 11.59
N TYR A 38 -3.58 -4.58 12.41
CA TYR A 38 -2.13 -4.85 12.45
C TYR A 38 -1.71 -6.26 12.92
N GLY A 39 -2.64 -7.21 13.05
CA GLY A 39 -2.35 -8.61 13.33
C GLY A 39 -1.69 -8.86 14.70
N ALA A 40 -0.46 -9.38 14.68
CA ALA A 40 0.24 -9.82 15.87
C ALA A 40 0.95 -8.65 16.58
N LEU A 41 0.59 -8.42 17.84
CA LEU A 41 1.20 -7.38 18.66
C LEU A 41 2.36 -7.92 19.49
N TYR A 42 3.39 -7.13 19.67
CA TYR A 42 4.59 -7.48 20.41
C TYR A 42 4.76 -6.58 21.63
N THR A 43 5.46 -7.06 22.64
CA THR A 43 5.92 -6.24 23.78
C THR A 43 7.41 -5.95 23.63
N SER A 44 7.92 -4.98 24.38
CA SER A 44 9.36 -4.68 24.46
C SER A 44 10.20 -5.89 24.90
N ASP A 45 9.61 -6.81 25.67
CA ASP A 45 10.23 -8.08 26.08
C ASP A 45 10.21 -9.16 24.97
N GLY A 46 9.64 -8.87 23.79
CA GLY A 46 9.52 -9.78 22.66
C GLY A 46 8.40 -10.82 22.76
N ARG A 47 7.45 -10.66 23.71
CA ARG A 47 6.27 -11.53 23.80
C ARG A 47 5.26 -11.13 22.73
N ARG A 48 4.73 -12.14 22.01
CA ARG A 48 3.69 -12.00 20.97
C ARG A 48 2.29 -12.15 21.58
N PHE A 49 1.38 -11.30 21.18
CA PHE A 49 -0.02 -11.25 21.55
C PHE A 49 -0.88 -11.22 20.29
N GLU A 50 -1.97 -11.99 20.29
CA GLU A 50 -2.91 -12.08 19.17
C GLU A 50 -4.29 -11.62 19.66
N ILE A 51 -4.92 -10.70 18.95
CA ILE A 51 -6.25 -10.19 19.28
C ILE A 51 -7.29 -11.18 18.79
N LEU A 52 -8.09 -11.73 19.70
CA LEU A 52 -9.20 -12.64 19.38
C LEU A 52 -10.54 -11.92 19.22
N ASP A 53 -10.70 -10.79 19.89
CA ASP A 53 -11.91 -9.99 19.88
C ASP A 53 -11.57 -8.58 20.35
N HIS A 54 -12.21 -7.57 19.78
CA HIS A 54 -12.01 -6.19 20.17
C HIS A 54 -13.30 -5.39 20.00
N ARG A 55 -13.50 -4.38 20.85
CA ARG A 55 -14.62 -3.45 20.73
C ARG A 55 -14.25 -2.07 21.23
N PHE A 56 -14.75 -1.05 20.54
CA PHE A 56 -14.58 0.31 20.98
C PHE A 56 -15.39 0.61 22.24
N ALA A 57 -14.76 1.23 23.24
CA ALA A 57 -15.38 1.60 24.50
C ALA A 57 -14.96 3.02 24.91
N LYS A 58 -15.71 4.00 24.39
CA LYS A 58 -15.53 5.45 24.64
C LYS A 58 -14.22 6.03 24.12
N THR A 59 -13.12 5.82 24.83
CA THR A 59 -11.79 6.39 24.52
C THR A 59 -10.70 5.32 24.54
N VAL A 60 -11.09 4.07 24.76
CA VAL A 60 -10.22 2.90 24.84
C VAL A 60 -10.86 1.77 24.03
N VAL A 61 -10.05 0.81 23.64
CA VAL A 61 -10.50 -0.42 22.99
C VAL A 61 -10.48 -1.52 24.03
N VAL A 62 -11.57 -2.24 24.22
CA VAL A 62 -11.55 -3.47 25.02
C VAL A 62 -11.10 -4.60 24.11
N VAL A 63 -10.00 -5.24 24.46
CA VAL A 63 -9.34 -6.28 23.68
C VAL A 63 -9.29 -7.58 24.47
N ARG A 64 -9.54 -8.70 23.80
CA ARG A 64 -9.32 -10.04 24.32
C ARG A 64 -8.15 -10.66 23.59
N PHE A 65 -7.07 -10.95 24.32
CA PHE A 65 -5.90 -11.61 23.77
C PHE A 65 -6.01 -13.14 23.84
N ARG A 66 -5.43 -13.82 22.85
CA ARG A 66 -5.29 -15.27 22.87
C ARG A 66 -4.45 -15.72 24.06
N GLY A 67 -4.97 -16.68 24.80
CA GLY A 67 -4.31 -17.22 26.00
C GLY A 67 -4.56 -16.44 27.30
N ILE A 68 -5.24 -15.29 27.24
CA ILE A 68 -5.60 -14.48 28.41
C ILE A 68 -7.09 -14.67 28.70
N ASN A 69 -7.41 -15.62 29.58
CA ASN A 69 -8.79 -16.09 29.79
C ASN A 69 -9.38 -15.71 31.15
N ASP A 70 -8.58 -15.14 32.05
CA ASP A 70 -8.99 -14.78 33.40
C ASP A 70 -8.50 -13.38 33.80
N ARG A 71 -9.14 -12.82 34.82
CA ARG A 71 -8.86 -11.46 35.30
C ARG A 71 -7.45 -11.29 35.82
N ASN A 72 -6.86 -12.30 36.47
CA ASN A 72 -5.52 -12.18 37.04
C ASN A 72 -4.48 -12.08 35.92
N ALA A 73 -4.63 -12.89 34.88
CA ALA A 73 -3.80 -12.82 33.67
C ALA A 73 -3.93 -11.45 32.98
N ALA A 74 -5.15 -10.91 32.88
CA ALA A 74 -5.40 -9.58 32.33
C ALA A 74 -4.78 -8.44 33.16
N GLU A 75 -4.88 -8.50 34.50
CA GLU A 75 -4.27 -7.51 35.38
C GLU A 75 -2.74 -7.52 35.33
N ALA A 76 -2.14 -8.70 35.11
CA ALA A 76 -0.69 -8.83 34.92
C ALA A 76 -0.15 -8.13 33.65
N LEU A 77 -1.04 -7.81 32.70
CA LEU A 77 -0.68 -7.09 31.47
C LEU A 77 -0.79 -5.57 31.62
N LYS A 78 -1.30 -5.06 32.75
CA LYS A 78 -1.49 -3.62 32.94
C LYS A 78 -0.16 -2.88 32.88
N GLY A 79 -0.12 -1.84 32.05
CA GLY A 79 1.07 -1.02 31.80
C GLY A 79 1.98 -1.57 30.71
N LEU A 80 1.63 -2.69 30.06
CA LEU A 80 2.40 -3.20 28.93
C LEU A 80 2.20 -2.33 27.70
N GLU A 81 3.32 -2.00 27.08
CA GLU A 81 3.39 -1.32 25.80
C GLU A 81 3.30 -2.35 24.68
N LEU A 82 2.40 -2.08 23.73
CA LEU A 82 2.16 -2.90 22.55
C LEU A 82 2.79 -2.22 21.35
N PHE A 83 3.69 -2.96 20.73
CA PHE A 83 4.44 -2.58 19.56
C PHE A 83 4.04 -3.46 18.39
N ILE A 84 4.12 -2.92 17.20
CA ILE A 84 4.24 -3.70 15.98
C ILE A 84 5.65 -3.50 15.44
N ASP A 85 6.19 -4.49 14.76
CA ASP A 85 7.35 -4.20 13.93
C ASP A 85 6.85 -3.49 12.67
N ARG A 86 7.58 -2.48 12.19
CA ARG A 86 7.27 -1.91 10.88
C ARG A 86 7.35 -2.96 9.77
N SER A 87 8.15 -4.01 9.95
CA SER A 87 8.21 -5.17 9.04
C SER A 87 7.16 -6.25 9.37
N SER A 88 6.26 -6.01 10.33
CA SER A 88 5.06 -6.81 10.64
C SER A 88 3.77 -6.05 10.36
N LEU A 89 3.86 -4.80 9.87
CA LEU A 89 2.95 -4.37 8.82
C LEU A 89 3.32 -5.28 7.67
N ASP A 90 2.76 -6.49 7.66
CA ASP A 90 3.04 -7.43 6.62
C ASP A 90 2.75 -6.70 5.30
N ASP A 91 3.72 -6.75 4.39
CA ASP A 91 3.57 -6.69 2.94
C ASP A 91 2.36 -7.53 2.40
N GLU A 92 1.58 -8.21 3.27
CA GLU A 92 0.39 -9.01 2.98
C GLU A 92 -0.94 -8.26 3.14
N GLU A 93 -0.97 -7.01 3.64
CA GLU A 93 -2.18 -6.15 3.64
C GLU A 93 -2.02 -4.87 2.81
N LEU A 94 -0.99 -4.80 1.98
CA LEU A 94 -1.08 -4.02 0.75
C LEU A 94 -1.91 -4.92 -0.17
N GLU A 95 -3.15 -4.55 -0.46
CA GLU A 95 -3.79 -5.04 -1.69
C GLU A 95 -2.74 -4.93 -2.80
N GLU A 96 -2.61 -5.93 -3.68
CA GLU A 96 -1.69 -5.89 -4.82
C GLU A 96 -1.70 -4.48 -5.44
N GLY A 97 -0.69 -3.62 -5.14
CA GLY A 97 -0.76 -2.22 -5.55
C GLY A 97 -0.38 -1.12 -4.55
N GLU A 98 -0.33 -1.34 -3.24
CA GLU A 98 0.17 -0.27 -2.34
C GLU A 98 1.67 -0.44 -2.10
N TYR A 99 2.46 0.58 -2.43
CA TYR A 99 3.91 0.57 -2.23
C TYR A 99 4.30 1.88 -1.55
N PHE A 100 5.17 1.83 -0.54
CA PHE A 100 5.69 3.06 0.03
C PHE A 100 6.47 3.81 -1.05
N HIS A 101 6.18 5.11 -1.24
CA HIS A 101 6.85 5.95 -2.25
C HIS A 101 8.38 5.85 -2.19
N ALA A 102 8.95 5.60 -1.00
CA ALA A 102 10.38 5.48 -0.76
C ALA A 102 11.00 4.14 -1.21
N ASP A 103 10.20 3.08 -1.39
CA ASP A 103 10.68 1.75 -1.82
C ASP A 103 10.60 1.58 -3.35
N LEU A 104 9.88 2.48 -4.04
CA LEU A 104 9.78 2.50 -5.50
C LEU A 104 10.91 3.29 -6.17
N GLU A 105 11.51 4.26 -5.49
CA GLU A 105 12.60 5.07 -6.04
C GLU A 105 13.86 4.21 -6.27
N GLY A 106 14.35 4.20 -7.51
CA GLY A 106 15.52 3.43 -7.92
C GLY A 106 15.23 2.06 -8.56
N LEU A 107 13.95 1.69 -8.75
CA LEU A 107 13.60 0.46 -9.46
C LEU A 107 13.74 0.62 -10.97
N GLU A 108 14.26 -0.40 -11.64
CA GLU A 108 14.36 -0.44 -13.11
C GLU A 108 13.01 -0.86 -13.73
N ALA A 109 12.48 -0.07 -14.67
CA ALA A 109 11.28 -0.39 -15.41
C ALA A 109 11.59 -1.17 -16.70
N TRP A 110 11.03 -2.38 -16.79
CA TRP A 110 11.19 -3.29 -17.93
C TRP A 110 9.81 -3.75 -18.41
N ASP A 111 9.64 -3.99 -19.71
CA ASP A 111 8.44 -4.66 -20.21
C ASP A 111 8.62 -6.18 -20.39
N ALA A 112 7.54 -6.86 -20.78
CA ALA A 112 7.54 -8.30 -21.02
C ALA A 112 8.42 -8.72 -22.22
N GLU A 113 8.78 -7.79 -23.10
CA GLU A 113 9.70 -8.00 -24.23
C GLU A 113 11.17 -7.77 -23.82
N GLY A 114 11.42 -7.33 -22.58
CA GLY A 114 12.75 -7.05 -22.05
C GLY A 114 13.30 -5.69 -22.48
N GLN A 115 12.45 -4.78 -22.94
CA GLN A 115 12.83 -3.40 -23.25
C GLN A 115 12.86 -2.58 -21.96
N PHE A 116 13.91 -1.78 -21.81
CA PHE A 116 14.09 -0.87 -20.69
C PHE A 116 13.39 0.46 -20.96
N TRP A 117 12.67 0.96 -19.96
CA TRP A 117 11.87 2.19 -20.02
C TRP A 117 12.37 3.30 -19.09
N GLY A 118 13.31 3.00 -18.20
CA GLY A 118 13.91 3.97 -17.28
C GLY A 118 13.97 3.46 -15.84
N GLU A 119 14.49 4.30 -14.95
CA GLU A 119 14.49 4.07 -13.51
C GLU A 119 13.44 4.97 -12.86
N VAL A 120 12.74 4.46 -11.85
CA VAL A 120 11.77 5.25 -11.09
C VAL A 120 12.50 6.35 -10.31
N SER A 121 12.29 7.61 -10.69
CA SER A 121 12.90 8.79 -10.07
C SER A 121 12.05 9.44 -8.99
N GLY A 122 10.77 9.08 -8.91
CA GLY A 122 9.85 9.60 -7.90
C GLY A 122 8.41 9.15 -8.15
N VAL A 123 7.58 9.31 -7.11
CA VAL A 123 6.14 9.02 -7.16
C VAL A 123 5.38 10.32 -6.93
N LEU A 124 4.39 10.58 -7.78
CA LEU A 124 3.55 11.78 -7.76
C LEU A 124 2.11 11.38 -7.38
N ASP A 125 1.64 11.83 -6.23
CA ASP A 125 0.22 11.74 -5.84
C ASP A 125 -0.47 13.09 -6.05
N PHE A 126 -1.46 13.12 -6.94
CA PHE A 126 -2.30 14.30 -7.20
C PHE A 126 -3.72 14.15 -6.63
N GLY A 127 -3.94 13.19 -5.71
CA GLY A 127 -5.25 12.96 -5.07
C GLY A 127 -6.28 12.25 -5.98
N GLY A 128 -5.81 11.63 -7.07
CA GLY A 128 -6.64 10.89 -8.03
C GLY A 128 -6.03 9.54 -8.46
N GLY A 129 -4.92 9.13 -7.83
CA GLY A 129 -4.14 7.95 -8.18
C GLY A 129 -2.65 8.25 -8.18
N ASP A 130 -1.85 7.24 -7.86
CA ASP A 130 -0.38 7.32 -7.84
C ASP A 130 0.19 7.28 -9.27
N LEU A 131 1.20 8.12 -9.54
CA LEU A 131 1.93 8.13 -10.81
C LEU A 131 3.42 7.89 -10.54
N LEU A 132 4.08 7.06 -11.35
CA LEU A 132 5.52 6.87 -11.32
C LEU A 132 6.19 7.76 -12.38
N GLU A 133 7.23 8.48 -11.98
CA GLU A 133 8.13 9.15 -12.91
C GLU A 133 9.30 8.21 -13.25
N LEU A 134 9.45 7.88 -14.53
CA LEU A 134 10.55 7.11 -15.08
C LEU A 134 11.57 8.04 -15.73
N ARG A 135 12.84 7.91 -15.35
CA ARG A 135 13.96 8.65 -15.94
C ARG A 135 14.93 7.71 -16.63
N GLU A 136 15.26 8.03 -17.88
CA GLU A 136 16.38 7.42 -18.60
C GLU A 136 17.43 8.48 -18.92
N ASP A 137 18.71 8.13 -18.77
CA ASP A 137 19.82 9.04 -19.03
C ASP A 137 19.80 9.51 -20.50
N GLY A 138 19.63 10.82 -20.70
CA GLY A 138 19.57 11.43 -22.04
C GLY A 138 18.18 11.51 -22.69
N LYS A 139 17.11 11.03 -22.04
CA LYS A 139 15.71 11.24 -22.47
C LYS A 139 14.94 12.14 -21.49
N LYS A 140 13.78 12.64 -21.93
CA LYS A 140 12.85 13.34 -21.03
C LYS A 140 12.23 12.32 -20.07
N PRO A 141 12.02 12.68 -18.80
CA PRO A 141 11.28 11.83 -17.87
C PRO A 141 9.86 11.60 -18.41
N VAL A 142 9.36 10.39 -18.19
CA VAL A 142 8.01 9.98 -18.58
C VAL A 142 7.24 9.61 -17.33
N VAL A 143 5.95 9.93 -17.29
CA VAL A 143 5.10 9.65 -16.14
C VAL A 143 4.11 8.57 -16.54
N ILE A 144 4.02 7.51 -15.75
CA ILE A 144 3.11 6.39 -15.98
C ILE A 144 2.16 6.22 -14.78
N PRO A 145 0.93 5.74 -14.99
CA PRO A 145 0.03 5.44 -13.88
C PRO A 145 0.52 4.24 -13.09
N PHE A 146 0.49 4.33 -11.76
CA PHE A 146 0.81 3.22 -10.89
C PHE A 146 -0.43 2.39 -10.58
N THR A 147 -0.79 1.53 -11.53
CA THR A 147 -1.98 0.68 -11.45
C THR A 147 -1.62 -0.73 -11.86
N LEU A 148 -2.39 -1.73 -11.42
CA LEU A 148 -2.18 -3.14 -11.82
C LEU A 148 -2.21 -3.35 -13.35
N ALA A 149 -2.87 -2.47 -14.10
CA ALA A 149 -2.89 -2.54 -15.56
C ALA A 149 -1.54 -2.11 -16.16
N ALA A 150 -0.94 -1.05 -15.63
CA ALA A 150 0.30 -0.47 -16.15
C ALA A 150 1.57 -1.07 -15.49
N VAL A 151 1.49 -1.48 -14.23
CA VAL A 151 2.57 -2.11 -13.47
C VAL A 151 2.04 -3.42 -12.86
N PRO A 152 1.89 -4.48 -13.67
CA PRO A 152 1.33 -5.76 -13.23
C PRO A 152 2.22 -6.53 -12.23
N HIS A 153 3.51 -6.20 -12.15
CA HIS A 153 4.42 -6.88 -11.25
C HIS A 153 5.54 -5.96 -10.75
N VAL A 154 5.86 -6.05 -9.47
CA VAL A 154 6.99 -5.34 -8.85
C VAL A 154 7.83 -6.36 -8.10
N ASP A 155 9.11 -6.37 -8.40
CA ASP A 155 10.11 -7.25 -7.79
C ASP A 155 11.12 -6.38 -7.02
N LEU A 156 10.83 -6.18 -5.73
CA LEU A 156 11.68 -5.38 -4.83
C LEU A 156 13.01 -6.08 -4.51
N GLU A 157 13.07 -7.42 -4.56
CA GLU A 157 14.31 -8.16 -4.33
C GLU A 157 15.28 -8.02 -5.51
N ALA A 158 14.75 -8.01 -6.74
CA ALA A 158 15.52 -7.79 -7.96
C ALA A 158 15.74 -6.30 -8.28
N GLY A 159 14.98 -5.39 -7.66
CA GLY A 159 15.03 -3.96 -7.91
C GLY A 159 14.37 -3.56 -9.24
N ARG A 160 13.27 -4.23 -9.63
CA ARG A 160 12.66 -4.09 -10.96
C ARG A 160 11.14 -4.01 -10.91
N ILE A 161 10.55 -3.30 -11.87
CA ILE A 161 9.11 -3.31 -12.14
C ILE A 161 8.84 -3.80 -13.56
N LEU A 162 7.80 -4.61 -13.70
CA LEU A 162 7.25 -4.99 -15.00
C LEU A 162 6.21 -3.95 -15.41
N VAL A 163 6.43 -3.31 -16.54
CA VAL A 163 5.55 -2.29 -17.11
C VAL A 163 4.86 -2.83 -18.35
N ASP A 164 3.55 -2.63 -18.44
CA ASP A 164 2.81 -2.80 -19.68
C ASP A 164 2.82 -1.47 -20.44
N PRO A 165 3.54 -1.35 -21.57
CA PRO A 165 3.72 -0.08 -22.25
C PRO A 165 2.41 0.47 -22.86
N LEU A 166 1.43 -0.38 -23.15
CA LEU A 166 0.14 0.04 -23.70
C LEU A 166 -0.74 0.65 -22.60
N ALA A 167 -0.88 -0.06 -21.48
CA ALA A 167 -1.65 0.42 -20.34
C ALA A 167 -0.97 1.60 -19.63
N ALA A 168 0.36 1.68 -19.69
CA ALA A 168 1.14 2.81 -19.19
C ALA A 168 1.10 4.05 -20.13
N GLY A 169 0.53 3.93 -21.34
CA GLY A 169 0.50 5.01 -22.33
C GLY A 169 1.89 5.36 -22.90
N LEU A 170 2.85 4.43 -22.83
CA LEU A 170 4.21 4.57 -23.39
C LEU A 170 4.25 4.27 -24.89
N ILE A 171 3.32 3.45 -25.39
CA ILE A 171 3.11 3.19 -26.80
C ILE A 171 1.67 3.55 -27.18
N ASP A 172 1.55 4.31 -28.26
CA ASP A 172 0.28 4.58 -28.93
C ASP A 172 0.10 3.51 -30.00
N THR A 173 -0.62 2.43 -29.67
CA THR A 173 -1.16 1.57 -30.72
C THR A 173 -2.32 2.35 -31.30
N GLY A 174 -2.11 3.07 -32.39
CA GLY A 174 -3.11 3.91 -33.05
C GLY A 174 -4.36 3.16 -33.47
N GLU A 175 -5.19 2.76 -32.51
CA GLU A 175 -6.63 2.64 -32.67
C GLU A 175 -7.19 4.07 -32.59
N ASP A 176 -6.72 4.90 -33.54
CA ASP A 176 -7.54 5.93 -34.12
C ASP A 176 -8.86 5.22 -34.48
N GLU A 177 -9.95 5.60 -33.83
CA GLU A 177 -11.28 5.34 -34.35
C GLU A 177 -11.26 5.75 -35.82
N GLU A 178 -11.28 4.75 -36.72
CA GLU A 178 -11.70 4.91 -38.10
C GLU A 178 -13.14 5.45 -38.06
N GLY A 179 -13.27 6.76 -37.88
CA GLY A 179 -14.47 7.49 -38.27
C GLY A 179 -14.67 7.20 -39.76
N PRO A 180 -15.86 6.78 -40.19
CA PRO A 180 -16.05 6.32 -41.55
C PRO A 180 -15.74 7.46 -42.53
N GLU A 181 -14.70 7.26 -43.32
CA GLU A 181 -14.44 8.02 -44.54
C GLU A 181 -15.37 7.51 -45.65
N ASP A 182 -16.48 8.19 -45.86
CA ASP A 182 -17.31 8.09 -47.08
C ASP A 182 -17.97 9.46 -47.30
N GLY A 183 -17.73 10.21 -48.37
CA GLY A 183 -16.95 10.02 -49.57
C GLY A 183 -17.09 11.33 -50.35
N GLY A 184 -15.99 11.78 -50.97
CA GLY A 184 -16.07 12.89 -51.92
C GLY A 184 -16.96 12.50 -53.12
N ASN A 185 -17.68 13.47 -53.69
CA ASN A 185 -17.26 14.02 -54.98
C ASN A 185 -18.12 15.23 -55.39
N GLU A 186 -17.43 16.36 -55.51
CA GLU A 186 -17.38 17.29 -56.66
C GLU A 186 -18.56 17.32 -57.64
N ASP A 187 -19.10 18.53 -57.88
CA ASP A 187 -19.23 19.16 -59.21
C ASP A 187 -19.90 20.55 -58.98
N GLY A 188 -19.46 21.69 -59.51
CA GLY A 188 -18.50 21.97 -60.57
C GLY A 188 -18.71 23.43 -61.01
N GLY A 189 -17.61 24.07 -61.44
CA GLY A 189 -17.57 25.22 -62.35
C GLY A 189 -17.87 26.61 -61.77
N GLU A 190 -16.95 27.58 -61.91
CA GLU A 190 -16.79 28.46 -63.09
C GLU A 190 -18.02 29.38 -63.28
N ASP A 191 -17.96 30.70 -63.45
CA ASP A 191 -16.93 31.60 -63.98
C ASP A 191 -17.43 33.07 -63.82
N ASP A 192 -16.50 34.02 -63.72
CA ASP A 192 -16.52 35.41 -64.25
C ASP A 192 -17.77 36.32 -64.10
N ARG A 193 -17.69 37.30 -63.18
CA ARG A 193 -17.79 38.79 -63.35
C ARG A 193 -18.37 39.57 -62.18
#